data_AF-A0A1V6PP42-F1
#
_entry.id   AF-A0A1V6PP42-F1
#
_cell.length_a   1.000
_cell.length_b   1.000
_cell.length_c   1.000
_cell.angle_alpha   90.00
_cell.angle_beta   90.00
_cell.angle_gamma   90.00
#
_symmetry.space_group_name_H-M   'P 1'
#
loop_
_entity.id
_entity.type
_entity.pdbx_description
1 polymer ?
#
loop_
_entity_poly.entity_id
_entity_poly.type
_entity_poly.pdbx_seq_one_letter_code
_entity_poly.pdbx_strand_id
1 'polypeptide(L)'
;MSEFATELLRTFPISLLLSGLLAMGLLSRLRPSGRISFFHAKDNKLLLTKVSGKTGAKEQTTLVDVCRDATPETCHLNPFLFNGHLQTAWTVMKHDNVPVYYKRKIFESESPMFTGHYAMDFVVKPYDMPLEEGELTDQARKYTQPEGLPPRTSFFTPEELSALPSDDTKPMLVVLHGLSGGSHEVYLRHVLAPLIEDGLWEACVVNSRGCAQTKISTGVLYNARATWDVREAVKWIRKAFPNRPLFGIGFSLGANILANYLGEEGDNCQLKAAVLCASPWNLDVSSAYLQSTWLGREVYSKTMGTSMKKLFETHVEQVSTNPRIDVEAVRSITYLHEFDRALQCPTWGYPTEGAYYRDASSTDAMLSIRIPFLSVQAEDDPIACRDALPFQEMTQTPYGVMVTTSWGGHLGWFEFGGNRWFVKPVTNFLNKMAREIDTQVPGVVEHPEKLPGQIASHAGLDKDPDMAPKPEFNPVRRKLDMKLPQ
;
A
#
# COMPACT_ATOMS: atom_id res chain seq x y z
N MET A 1 -17.12 -9.86 7.63
CA MET A 1 -16.65 -10.60 8.82
C MET A 1 -15.85 -11.80 8.35
N SER A 2 -14.65 -12.01 8.89
CA SER A 2 -13.68 -12.89 8.23
C SER A 2 -13.76 -14.32 8.76
N GLU A 3 -14.47 -15.19 8.04
CA GLU A 3 -14.23 -16.64 8.02
C GLU A 3 -12.77 -16.96 7.64
N PHE A 4 -12.08 -16.00 7.04
CA PHE A 4 -10.64 -15.97 6.79
C PHE A 4 -9.81 -16.23 8.08
N ALA A 5 -10.23 -15.72 9.24
CA ALA A 5 -9.61 -16.05 10.53
C ALA A 5 -9.94 -17.48 11.00
N THR A 6 -11.15 -17.95 10.73
CA THR A 6 -11.65 -19.28 11.12
C THR A 6 -10.97 -20.41 10.32
N GLU A 7 -10.72 -20.20 9.02
CA GLU A 7 -10.01 -21.14 8.14
C GLU A 7 -8.52 -21.24 8.50
N LEU A 8 -7.88 -20.11 8.84
CA LEU A 8 -6.50 -20.05 9.32
C LEU A 8 -6.36 -20.81 10.65
N LEU A 9 -7.33 -20.70 11.55
CA LEU A 9 -7.35 -21.41 12.83
C LEU A 9 -7.52 -22.93 12.69
N ARG A 10 -8.20 -23.41 11.64
CA ARG A 10 -8.38 -24.85 11.38
C ARG A 10 -7.12 -25.52 10.82
N THR A 11 -6.22 -24.75 10.21
CA THR A 11 -5.02 -25.27 9.53
C THR A 11 -3.75 -25.18 10.36
N PHE A 12 -3.73 -24.41 11.46
CA PHE A 12 -2.61 -24.37 12.41
C PHE A 12 -2.73 -25.49 13.47
N PRO A 13 -1.78 -26.43 13.57
CA PRO A 13 -1.80 -27.46 14.60
C PRO A 13 -1.60 -26.84 15.99
N ILE A 14 -2.65 -26.87 16.81
CA ILE A 14 -2.69 -26.35 18.20
C ILE A 14 -1.58 -26.97 19.08
N SER A 15 -1.08 -28.16 18.73
CA SER A 15 0.01 -28.84 19.44
C SER A 15 1.36 -28.12 19.39
N LEU A 16 1.62 -27.27 18.38
CA LEU A 16 2.84 -26.44 18.29
C LEU A 16 2.78 -25.18 19.16
N LEU A 17 1.58 -24.73 19.55
CA LEU A 17 1.36 -23.56 20.40
C LEU A 17 1.66 -23.85 21.89
N LEU A 18 1.50 -25.10 22.33
CA LEU A 18 1.54 -25.47 23.76
C LEU A 18 2.92 -25.89 24.27
N SER A 19 3.83 -26.36 23.41
CA SER A 19 5.16 -26.83 23.85
C SER A 19 6.19 -25.73 24.11
N GLY A 20 5.97 -24.50 23.62
CA GLY A 20 6.88 -23.36 23.81
C GLY A 20 6.64 -22.52 25.07
N LEU A 21 5.50 -22.72 25.75
CA LEU A 21 5.02 -21.82 26.82
C LEU A 21 5.72 -22.00 28.18
N LEU A 22 6.40 -23.12 28.43
CA LEU A 22 6.96 -23.45 29.75
C LEU A 22 8.42 -23.00 29.99
N ALA A 23 9.13 -22.51 28.97
CA ALA A 23 10.57 -22.21 29.10
C ALA A 23 10.94 -20.71 29.21
N MET A 24 9.99 -19.76 29.02
CA MET A 24 10.36 -18.36 28.68
C MET A 24 10.15 -17.30 29.79
N GLY A 25 9.91 -17.70 31.04
CA GLY A 25 9.65 -16.77 32.15
C GLY A 25 10.89 -16.02 32.70
N LEU A 26 12.10 -16.54 32.52
CA LEU A 26 13.32 -16.07 33.20
C LEU A 26 14.34 -15.32 32.31
N LEU A 27 14.08 -15.16 31.01
CA LEU A 27 15.05 -14.62 30.04
C LEU A 27 14.69 -13.23 29.47
N SER A 28 13.84 -12.46 30.14
CA SER A 28 13.34 -11.19 29.58
C SER A 28 14.40 -10.13 29.26
N ARG A 29 15.60 -10.22 29.87
CA ARG A 29 16.77 -9.35 29.58
C ARG A 29 17.70 -9.85 28.47
N LEU A 30 17.47 -11.05 27.92
CA LEU A 30 18.27 -11.66 26.85
C LEU A 30 17.53 -11.72 25.51
N ARG A 31 16.42 -10.99 25.37
CA ARG A 31 15.56 -11.05 24.17
C ARG A 31 16.21 -10.32 22.99
N PRO A 32 16.46 -10.98 21.85
CA PRO A 32 17.00 -10.29 20.69
C PRO A 32 15.96 -9.30 20.15
N SER A 33 16.28 -8.00 20.17
CA SER A 33 15.57 -7.02 19.37
C SER A 33 15.69 -7.40 17.89
N GLY A 34 14.63 -7.22 17.12
CA GLY A 34 14.70 -7.38 15.67
C GLY A 34 15.77 -6.44 15.11
N ARG A 35 16.69 -6.97 14.29
CA ARG A 35 17.72 -6.15 13.63
C ARG A 35 17.04 -5.19 12.66
N ILE A 36 17.23 -3.89 12.85
CA ILE A 36 16.79 -2.85 11.92
C ILE A 36 17.93 -2.59 10.92
N SER A 37 17.61 -2.43 9.64
CA SER A 37 18.61 -2.10 8.61
C SER A 37 18.04 -1.16 7.57
N PHE A 38 18.90 -0.31 7.01
CA PHE A 38 18.53 0.73 6.06
C PHE A 38 19.22 0.48 4.73
N PHE A 39 18.44 0.46 3.65
CA PHE A 39 18.94 0.36 2.27
C PHE A 39 18.53 1.64 1.53
N HIS A 40 19.51 2.31 0.95
CA HIS A 40 19.36 3.59 0.26
C HIS A 40 20.59 3.83 -0.63
N ALA A 41 20.50 4.80 -1.55
CA ALA A 41 21.66 5.26 -2.30
C ALA A 41 22.71 5.90 -1.38
N LYS A 42 23.96 5.44 -1.48
CA LYS A 42 25.08 5.97 -0.67
C LYS A 42 25.75 7.18 -1.31
N ASP A 43 25.85 7.15 -2.63
CA ASP A 43 26.66 8.07 -3.43
C ASP A 43 25.83 9.10 -4.20
N ASN A 44 24.51 9.15 -3.94
CA ASN A 44 23.59 10.12 -4.51
C ASN A 44 22.44 10.34 -3.53
N LYS A 45 22.50 11.43 -2.75
CA LYS A 45 21.50 11.70 -1.71
C LYS A 45 20.47 12.70 -2.20
N LEU A 46 19.27 12.61 -1.64
CA LEU A 46 18.25 13.64 -1.76
C LEU A 46 18.35 14.60 -0.56
N LEU A 47 18.70 15.85 -0.86
CA LEU A 47 18.72 16.96 0.09
C LEU A 47 17.34 17.59 0.17
N LEU A 48 16.82 17.70 1.39
CA LEU A 48 15.52 18.27 1.72
C LEU A 48 15.71 19.57 2.51
N THR A 49 14.96 20.60 2.13
CA THR A 49 15.00 21.89 2.82
C THR A 49 14.09 21.82 4.06
N LYS A 50 14.63 22.16 5.23
CA LYS A 50 13.81 22.28 6.45
C LYS A 50 12.99 23.57 6.41
N VAL A 51 11.84 23.57 7.07
CA VAL A 51 11.05 24.79 7.28
C VAL A 51 11.91 25.78 8.08
N SER A 52 12.18 26.97 7.51
CA SER A 52 13.05 27.97 8.13
C SER A 52 12.57 28.37 9.53
N GLY A 53 13.46 28.27 10.52
CA GLY A 53 13.25 28.86 11.85
C GLY A 53 13.35 30.39 11.83
N LYS A 54 13.16 31.03 13.00
CA LYS A 54 13.18 32.50 13.21
C LYS A 54 14.46 33.21 12.70
N THR A 55 15.54 32.47 12.42
CA THR A 55 16.85 32.98 11.99
C THR A 55 17.01 33.11 10.47
N GLY A 56 16.06 32.62 9.66
CA GLY A 56 16.05 32.81 8.20
C GLY A 56 17.09 31.99 7.41
N ALA A 57 17.96 31.22 8.05
CA ALA A 57 18.87 30.31 7.38
C ALA A 57 18.13 29.05 6.88
N LYS A 58 18.27 28.73 5.58
CA LYS A 58 17.74 27.49 5.00
C LYS A 58 18.63 26.31 5.42
N GLU A 59 18.23 25.60 6.46
CA GLU A 59 18.88 24.36 6.88
C GLU A 59 18.47 23.21 5.94
N GLN A 60 19.41 22.34 5.61
CA GLN A 60 19.15 21.15 4.80
C GLN A 60 19.36 19.88 5.63
N THR A 61 18.62 18.83 5.29
CA THR A 61 18.81 17.47 5.81
C THR A 61 18.76 16.47 4.66
N THR A 62 19.22 15.25 4.87
CA THR A 62 19.06 14.18 3.87
C THR A 62 17.79 13.38 4.15
N LEU A 63 17.19 12.80 3.11
CA LEU A 63 16.07 11.85 3.28
C LEU A 63 16.45 10.69 4.22
N VAL A 64 17.69 10.21 4.13
CA VAL A 64 18.20 9.11 4.96
C VAL A 64 18.18 9.49 6.43
N ASP A 65 18.63 10.71 6.78
CA ASP A 65 18.62 11.19 8.16
C ASP A 65 17.20 11.35 8.68
N VAL A 66 16.27 11.88 7.86
CA VAL A 66 14.84 11.95 8.22
C VAL A 66 14.28 10.55 8.51
N CYS A 67 14.59 9.56 7.69
CA CYS A 67 14.11 8.18 7.89
C CYS A 67 14.75 7.52 9.13
N ARG A 68 16.03 7.78 9.41
CA ARG A 68 16.72 7.27 10.61
C ARG A 68 16.14 7.89 11.87
N ASP A 69 15.98 9.22 11.88
CA ASP A 69 15.39 9.95 13.01
C ASP A 69 13.91 9.58 13.25
N ALA A 70 13.19 9.22 12.18
CA ALA A 70 11.81 8.73 12.30
C ALA A 70 11.74 7.32 12.90
N THR A 71 12.78 6.50 12.73
CA THR A 71 12.77 5.09 13.07
C THR A 71 13.23 4.86 14.51
N PRO A 72 12.44 4.16 15.36
CA PRO A 72 12.89 3.81 16.70
C PRO A 72 14.21 3.02 16.67
N GLU A 73 15.12 3.30 17.61
CA GLU A 73 16.43 2.63 17.69
C GLU A 73 16.34 1.11 17.88
N THR A 74 15.22 0.64 18.45
CA THR A 74 14.98 -0.77 18.74
C THR A 74 13.65 -1.24 18.15
N CYS A 75 13.63 -2.51 17.75
CA CYS A 75 12.42 -3.24 17.35
C CYS A 75 12.15 -4.34 18.36
N HIS A 76 11.31 -4.05 19.37
CA HIS A 76 10.96 -4.98 20.44
C HIS A 76 9.59 -5.60 20.19
N LEU A 77 9.59 -6.72 19.48
CA LEU A 77 8.37 -7.45 19.14
C LEU A 77 7.95 -8.42 20.25
N ASN A 78 6.68 -8.83 20.21
CA ASN A 78 6.10 -9.78 21.15
C ASN A 78 6.80 -11.15 21.02
N PRO A 79 7.55 -11.62 22.04
CA PRO A 79 8.34 -12.85 21.98
C PRO A 79 7.50 -14.11 21.78
N PHE A 80 6.19 -14.08 22.04
CA PHE A 80 5.31 -15.21 21.77
C PHE A 80 4.97 -15.36 20.28
N LEU A 81 5.21 -14.32 19.48
CA LEU A 81 4.99 -14.32 18.04
C LEU A 81 6.29 -14.51 17.25
N PHE A 82 7.26 -15.26 17.81
CA PHE A 82 8.70 -15.34 17.48
C PHE A 82 9.14 -15.62 16.02
N ASN A 83 8.22 -15.66 15.06
CA ASN A 83 8.52 -15.71 13.64
C ASN A 83 7.45 -14.97 12.82
N GLY A 84 7.74 -14.75 11.54
CA GLY A 84 6.86 -14.04 10.63
C GLY A 84 5.52 -14.73 10.40
N HIS A 85 5.45 -16.06 10.50
CA HIS A 85 4.19 -16.79 10.39
C HIS A 85 3.23 -16.46 11.54
N LEU A 86 3.71 -16.48 12.79
CA LEU A 86 2.92 -16.15 13.97
C LEU A 86 2.50 -14.69 13.99
N GLN A 87 3.41 -13.77 13.64
CA GLN A 87 3.07 -12.36 13.46
C GLN A 87 1.95 -12.15 12.43
N THR A 88 2.07 -12.82 11.27
CA THR A 88 1.09 -12.72 10.18
C THR A 88 -0.26 -13.31 10.61
N ALA A 89 -0.26 -14.50 11.22
CA ALA A 89 -1.48 -15.13 11.71
C ALA A 89 -2.18 -14.25 12.76
N TRP A 90 -1.43 -13.60 13.65
CA TRP A 90 -2.00 -12.70 14.65
C TRP A 90 -2.65 -11.46 14.04
N THR A 91 -2.14 -10.96 12.90
CA THR A 91 -2.76 -9.84 12.16
C THR A 91 -4.19 -10.17 11.75
N VAL A 92 -4.44 -11.42 11.39
CA VAL A 92 -5.73 -11.92 10.95
C VAL A 92 -6.67 -12.20 12.12
N MET A 93 -6.13 -12.70 13.24
CA MET A 93 -6.92 -13.10 14.40
C MET A 93 -7.32 -11.94 15.31
N LYS A 94 -6.49 -10.89 15.40
CA LYS A 94 -6.68 -9.82 16.37
C LYS A 94 -7.71 -8.80 15.89
N HIS A 95 -8.79 -8.68 16.64
CA HIS A 95 -9.85 -7.71 16.38
C HIS A 95 -9.65 -6.49 17.28
N ASP A 96 -8.78 -5.58 16.86
CA ASP A 96 -8.55 -4.35 17.62
C ASP A 96 -9.66 -3.34 17.37
N ASN A 97 -10.13 -2.75 18.46
CA ASN A 97 -11.09 -1.68 18.40
C ASN A 97 -10.41 -0.32 18.20
N VAL A 98 -9.91 -0.05 16.98
CA VAL A 98 -9.29 1.24 16.66
C VAL A 98 -10.37 2.23 16.14
N PRO A 99 -10.66 3.33 16.86
CA PRO A 99 -11.86 4.15 16.65
C PRO A 99 -11.69 5.18 15.52
N VAL A 100 -11.46 4.72 14.29
CA VAL A 100 -11.47 5.58 13.09
C VAL A 100 -12.84 5.50 12.41
N TYR A 101 -13.42 6.66 12.15
CA TYR A 101 -14.74 6.83 11.54
C TYR A 101 -14.62 7.42 10.14
N TYR A 102 -15.52 7.04 9.26
CA TYR A 102 -15.44 7.38 7.85
C TYR A 102 -16.78 7.87 7.29
N LYS A 103 -16.71 8.80 6.35
CA LYS A 103 -17.81 9.07 5.41
C LYS A 103 -17.39 8.72 3.99
N ARG A 104 -18.23 7.94 3.32
CA ARG A 104 -17.99 7.45 1.96
C ARG A 104 -18.53 8.43 0.93
N LYS A 105 -17.73 8.64 -0.11
CA LYS A 105 -18.15 9.23 -1.37
C LYS A 105 -17.92 8.22 -2.51
N ILE A 106 -18.94 8.06 -3.36
CA ILE A 106 -18.83 7.34 -4.63
C ILE A 106 -18.46 8.34 -5.73
N PHE A 107 -17.58 7.91 -6.61
CA PHE A 107 -17.11 8.64 -7.77
C PHE A 107 -17.43 7.86 -9.03
N GLU A 108 -17.93 8.55 -10.05
CA GLU A 108 -17.96 8.02 -11.41
C GLU A 108 -16.61 8.30 -12.05
N SER A 109 -16.03 7.30 -12.70
CA SER A 109 -14.72 7.42 -13.34
C SER A 109 -14.81 8.28 -14.59
N GLU A 110 -13.85 9.19 -14.75
CA GLU A 110 -13.73 10.04 -15.93
C GLU A 110 -13.00 9.33 -17.08
N SER A 111 -12.33 8.21 -16.79
CA SER A 111 -11.56 7.46 -17.78
C SER A 111 -12.47 6.77 -18.81
N PRO A 112 -12.30 7.05 -20.12
CA PRO A 112 -13.06 6.36 -21.15
C PRO A 112 -12.66 4.87 -21.28
N MET A 113 -11.47 4.50 -20.78
CA MET A 113 -10.99 3.12 -20.82
C MET A 113 -11.30 2.33 -19.55
N PHE A 114 -11.44 3.01 -18.41
CA PHE A 114 -11.69 2.37 -17.11
C PHE A 114 -12.96 2.92 -16.46
N THR A 115 -14.06 2.84 -17.20
CA THR A 115 -15.39 3.32 -16.81
C THR A 115 -15.94 2.59 -15.59
N GLY A 116 -17.00 3.14 -15.00
CA GLY A 116 -17.63 2.63 -13.79
C GLY A 116 -17.33 3.53 -12.59
N HIS A 117 -17.60 3.02 -11.38
CA HIS A 117 -17.47 3.81 -10.17
C HIS A 117 -16.41 3.25 -9.22
N TYR A 118 -15.84 4.13 -8.41
CA TYR A 118 -14.94 3.80 -7.31
C TYR A 118 -15.37 4.56 -6.04
N ALA A 119 -14.87 4.13 -4.88
CA ALA A 119 -15.25 4.70 -3.60
C ALA A 119 -14.05 5.24 -2.84
N MET A 120 -14.23 6.36 -2.16
CA MET A 120 -13.29 6.85 -1.15
C MET A 120 -13.98 7.04 0.18
N ASP A 121 -13.30 6.62 1.24
CA ASP A 121 -13.73 6.79 2.61
C ASP A 121 -12.88 7.87 3.27
N PHE A 122 -13.49 9.02 3.56
CA PHE A 122 -12.84 10.15 4.21
C PHE A 122 -12.92 9.98 5.71
N VAL A 123 -11.79 10.12 6.40
CA VAL A 123 -11.76 10.09 7.86
C VAL A 123 -12.50 11.31 8.40
N VAL A 124 -13.39 11.08 9.37
CA VAL A 124 -14.17 12.12 10.02
C VAL A 124 -14.11 11.97 11.53
N LYS A 125 -14.51 13.02 12.25
CA LYS A 125 -14.71 12.95 13.71
C LYS A 125 -15.76 11.88 14.03
N PRO A 126 -15.66 11.20 15.19
CA PRO A 126 -16.69 10.28 15.64
C PRO A 126 -18.08 10.90 15.59
N TYR A 127 -19.06 10.15 15.12
CA TYR A 127 -20.46 10.54 15.02
C TYR A 127 -21.35 9.36 15.41
N ASP A 128 -22.58 9.67 15.82
CA ASP A 128 -23.58 8.65 16.11
C ASP A 128 -23.97 7.95 14.81
N MET A 129 -23.73 6.64 14.75
CA MET A 129 -24.15 5.84 13.60
C MET A 129 -25.69 5.85 13.54
N PRO A 130 -26.29 6.02 12.34
CA PRO A 130 -27.73 5.94 12.20
C PRO A 130 -28.27 4.64 12.80
N LEU A 131 -29.33 4.72 13.61
CA LEU A 131 -29.90 3.58 14.36
C LEU A 131 -30.52 2.50 13.46
N GLU A 132 -30.73 2.78 12.18
CA GLU A 132 -31.34 1.86 11.22
C GLU A 132 -30.27 1.10 10.42
N GLU A 133 -29.75 0.02 10.99
CA GLU A 133 -28.95 -0.97 10.25
C GLU A 133 -29.76 -1.68 9.14
N GLY A 134 -31.09 -1.50 9.09
CA GLY A 134 -32.01 -2.23 8.21
C GLY A 134 -32.45 -1.53 6.92
N GLU A 135 -32.37 -0.21 6.82
CA GLU A 135 -32.83 0.54 5.64
C GLU A 135 -31.74 1.46 5.09
N LEU A 136 -30.71 0.85 4.48
CA LEU A 136 -30.01 1.56 3.41
C LEU A 136 -31.07 2.03 2.42
N THR A 137 -31.16 3.34 2.18
CA THR A 137 -32.04 3.88 1.14
C THR A 137 -31.77 3.15 -0.17
N ASP A 138 -32.79 2.97 -1.02
CA ASP A 138 -32.62 2.27 -2.29
C ASP A 138 -31.50 2.90 -3.16
N GLN A 139 -31.24 4.20 -2.98
CA GLN A 139 -30.12 4.92 -3.59
C GLN A 139 -28.74 4.47 -3.06
N ALA A 140 -28.62 4.17 -1.76
CA ALA A 140 -27.38 3.65 -1.16
C ALA A 140 -27.13 2.19 -1.55
N ARG A 141 -28.19 1.36 -1.65
CA ARG A 141 -28.12 -0.05 -2.10
C ARG A 141 -27.65 -0.20 -3.54
N LYS A 142 -27.81 0.84 -4.38
CA LYS A 142 -27.26 0.90 -5.73
C LYS A 142 -25.74 0.65 -5.74
N TYR A 143 -25.02 1.20 -4.76
CA TYR A 143 -23.56 1.18 -4.72
C TYR A 143 -22.98 0.18 -3.73
N THR A 144 -23.81 -0.38 -2.84
CA THR A 144 -23.36 -1.24 -1.72
C THR A 144 -23.89 -2.65 -1.85
N GLN A 145 -23.12 -3.59 -1.29
CA GLN A 145 -23.58 -4.97 -1.11
C GLN A 145 -24.74 -5.05 -0.11
N PRO A 146 -25.53 -6.15 -0.10
CA PRO A 146 -26.66 -6.29 0.84
C PRO A 146 -26.29 -6.07 2.31
N GLU A 147 -25.05 -6.38 2.69
CA GLU A 147 -24.49 -6.17 4.03
C GLU A 147 -24.25 -4.68 4.37
N GLY A 148 -24.41 -3.78 3.41
CA GLY A 148 -24.27 -2.34 3.59
C GLY A 148 -22.84 -1.84 3.64
N LEU A 149 -22.60 -0.81 4.45
CA LEU A 149 -21.28 -0.22 4.60
C LEU A 149 -20.46 -0.94 5.68
N PRO A 150 -19.13 -0.90 5.59
CA PRO A 150 -18.28 -1.39 6.66
C PRO A 150 -18.55 -0.68 8.00
N PRO A 151 -18.17 -1.28 9.14
CA PRO A 151 -18.35 -0.65 10.45
C PRO A 151 -17.68 0.72 10.54
N ARG A 152 -18.38 1.68 11.17
CA ARG A 152 -17.99 3.10 11.31
C ARG A 152 -17.92 3.85 9.98
N THR A 153 -18.76 3.47 9.02
CA THR A 153 -18.82 4.14 7.72
C THR A 153 -20.27 4.47 7.38
N SER A 154 -20.55 5.74 7.08
CA SER A 154 -21.82 6.20 6.50
C SER A 154 -21.54 6.93 5.19
N PHE A 155 -22.56 7.23 4.40
CA PHE A 155 -22.39 8.15 3.27
C PHE A 155 -22.36 9.60 3.74
N PHE A 156 -21.70 10.46 2.98
CA PHE A 156 -21.91 11.90 3.12
C PHE A 156 -23.36 12.27 2.77
N THR A 157 -23.96 13.19 3.53
CA THR A 157 -25.17 13.87 3.07
C THR A 157 -24.82 14.86 1.94
N PRO A 158 -25.79 15.32 1.13
CA PRO A 158 -25.54 16.34 0.11
C PRO A 158 -24.89 17.61 0.67
N GLU A 159 -25.33 18.06 1.85
CA GLU A 159 -24.82 19.25 2.54
C GLU A 159 -23.37 19.05 2.96
N GLU A 160 -23.06 17.93 3.62
CA GLU A 160 -21.69 17.61 4.03
C GLU A 160 -20.75 17.47 2.83
N LEU A 161 -21.23 16.87 1.74
CA LEU A 161 -20.46 16.73 0.52
C LEU A 161 -20.17 18.09 -0.12
N SER A 162 -21.13 19.01 -0.11
CA SER A 162 -20.92 20.37 -0.62
C SER A 162 -19.93 21.18 0.23
N ALA A 163 -19.85 20.88 1.53
CA ALA A 163 -18.95 21.52 2.48
C ALA A 163 -17.56 20.84 2.57
N LEU A 164 -17.38 19.72 1.87
CA LEU A 164 -16.15 18.93 1.92
C LEU A 164 -14.93 19.68 1.35
N PRO A 165 -15.00 20.40 0.20
CA PRO A 165 -13.86 21.17 -0.31
C PRO A 165 -13.36 22.22 0.69
N SER A 166 -12.05 22.44 0.75
CA SER A 166 -11.43 23.38 1.69
C SER A 166 -10.13 23.95 1.12
N ASP A 167 -9.86 25.23 1.41
CA ASP A 167 -8.62 25.93 1.08
C ASP A 167 -7.59 25.91 2.23
N ASP A 168 -7.82 25.12 3.28
CA ASP A 168 -6.85 24.98 4.37
C ASP A 168 -5.56 24.28 3.92
N THR A 169 -4.56 24.30 4.80
CA THR A 169 -3.22 23.76 4.55
C THR A 169 -2.94 22.47 5.33
N LYS A 170 -3.96 21.83 5.92
CA LYS A 170 -3.75 20.59 6.69
C LYS A 170 -3.22 19.49 5.76
N PRO A 171 -2.16 18.75 6.14
CA PRO A 171 -1.71 17.63 5.36
C PRO A 171 -2.79 16.57 5.22
N MET A 172 -2.95 16.03 4.01
CA MET A 172 -3.88 14.93 3.74
C MET A 172 -3.13 13.65 3.38
N LEU A 173 -3.47 12.56 4.04
CA LEU A 173 -2.96 11.22 3.75
C LEU A 173 -3.94 10.44 2.86
N VAL A 174 -3.47 10.01 1.69
CA VAL A 174 -4.17 9.11 0.77
C VAL A 174 -3.72 7.67 1.03
N VAL A 175 -4.65 6.82 1.45
CA VAL A 175 -4.37 5.46 1.92
C VAL A 175 -4.86 4.41 0.93
N LEU A 176 -4.00 3.46 0.57
CA LEU A 176 -4.34 2.28 -0.22
C LEU A 176 -4.28 1.01 0.63
N HIS A 177 -5.38 0.26 0.66
CA HIS A 177 -5.49 -1.00 1.40
C HIS A 177 -4.87 -2.19 0.66
N GLY A 178 -4.76 -3.34 1.33
CA GLY A 178 -4.21 -4.58 0.77
C GLY A 178 -5.23 -5.42 -0.01
N LEU A 179 -4.90 -6.68 -0.28
CA LEU A 179 -5.74 -7.60 -1.06
C LEU A 179 -7.13 -7.78 -0.42
N SER A 180 -8.21 -7.57 -1.18
CA SER A 180 -9.62 -7.72 -0.79
C SER A 180 -10.09 -6.94 0.44
N GLY A 181 -9.31 -5.95 0.91
CA GLY A 181 -9.57 -5.22 2.15
C GLY A 181 -10.43 -3.95 2.00
N GLY A 182 -10.09 -2.90 2.75
CA GLY A 182 -10.76 -1.60 2.68
C GLY A 182 -10.41 -0.68 3.85
N SER A 183 -11.12 0.44 4.00
CA SER A 183 -10.99 1.36 5.15
C SER A 183 -11.21 0.74 6.54
N HIS A 184 -11.81 -0.45 6.58
CA HIS A 184 -12.08 -1.19 7.80
C HIS A 184 -10.88 -1.98 8.35
N GLU A 185 -9.80 -2.07 7.57
CA GLU A 185 -8.62 -2.84 7.94
C GLU A 185 -7.91 -2.31 9.19
N VAL A 186 -7.58 -3.21 10.10
CA VAL A 186 -7.04 -2.84 11.43
C VAL A 186 -5.64 -2.25 11.31
N TYR A 187 -4.78 -2.80 10.45
CA TYR A 187 -3.40 -2.33 10.29
C TYR A 187 -3.33 -0.88 9.81
N LEU A 188 -4.24 -0.43 8.94
CA LEU A 188 -4.25 0.95 8.46
C LEU A 188 -4.89 1.89 9.47
N ARG A 189 -5.90 1.42 10.23
CA ARG A 189 -6.49 2.20 11.32
C ARG A 189 -5.47 2.48 12.43
N HIS A 190 -4.57 1.54 12.71
CA HIS A 190 -3.45 1.73 13.65
C HIS A 190 -2.48 2.83 13.22
N VAL A 191 -2.33 3.09 11.92
CA VAL A 191 -1.54 4.24 11.42
C VAL A 191 -2.35 5.53 11.44
N LEU A 192 -3.63 5.46 11.04
CA LEU A 192 -4.50 6.64 10.96
C LEU A 192 -4.78 7.25 12.34
N ALA A 193 -5.12 6.43 13.33
CA ALA A 193 -5.54 6.89 14.66
C ALA A 193 -4.58 7.92 15.29
N PRO A 194 -3.26 7.66 15.42
CA PRO A 194 -2.33 8.64 15.99
C PRO A 194 -2.05 9.86 15.10
N LEU A 195 -2.34 9.82 13.79
CA LEU A 195 -2.15 10.99 12.91
C LEU A 195 -3.33 11.97 13.00
N ILE A 196 -4.53 11.46 13.24
CA ILE A 196 -5.76 12.26 13.24
C ILE A 196 -6.19 12.72 14.65
N GLU A 197 -5.63 12.13 15.70
CA GLU A 197 -6.04 12.33 17.10
C GLU A 197 -6.01 13.81 17.52
N ASP A 198 -4.96 14.53 17.11
CA ASP A 198 -4.72 15.94 17.38
C ASP A 198 -5.36 16.88 16.33
N GLY A 199 -6.10 16.34 15.35
CA GLY A 199 -6.79 17.10 14.31
C GLY A 199 -5.85 17.79 13.31
N LEU A 200 -4.57 17.38 13.30
CA LEU A 200 -3.52 17.97 12.47
C LEU A 200 -3.41 17.32 11.09
N TRP A 201 -3.97 16.12 10.92
CA TRP A 201 -4.06 15.45 9.62
C TRP A 201 -5.49 15.23 9.19
N GLU A 202 -5.66 15.25 7.87
CA GLU A 202 -6.82 14.76 7.17
C GLU A 202 -6.44 13.46 6.46
N ALA A 203 -7.38 12.56 6.22
CA ALA A 203 -7.08 11.31 5.54
C ALA A 203 -8.26 10.78 4.75
N CYS A 204 -7.95 10.04 3.68
CA CYS A 204 -8.93 9.28 2.94
C CYS A 204 -8.35 7.93 2.53
N VAL A 205 -9.22 6.93 2.43
CA VAL A 205 -8.88 5.59 1.92
C VAL A 205 -9.52 5.44 0.55
N VAL A 206 -8.71 5.17 -0.47
CA VAL A 206 -9.22 4.79 -1.80
C VAL A 206 -9.55 3.31 -1.74
N ASN A 207 -10.84 2.98 -1.79
CA ASN A 207 -11.29 1.59 -1.80
C ASN A 207 -11.25 1.08 -3.24
N SER A 208 -10.53 -0.02 -3.44
CA SER A 208 -10.44 -0.69 -4.72
C SER A 208 -11.84 -1.18 -5.16
N ARG A 209 -12.09 -1.22 -6.47
CA ARG A 209 -13.38 -1.64 -7.01
C ARG A 209 -13.75 -3.06 -6.55
N GLY A 210 -14.96 -3.21 -6.01
CA GLY A 210 -15.45 -4.45 -5.41
C GLY A 210 -15.14 -4.59 -3.91
N CYS A 211 -14.25 -3.76 -3.37
CA CYS A 211 -13.80 -3.86 -1.98
C CYS A 211 -14.62 -2.98 -1.03
N ALA A 212 -14.44 -3.22 0.28
CA ALA A 212 -15.11 -2.47 1.34
C ALA A 212 -16.64 -2.39 1.17
N GLN A 213 -17.27 -3.48 0.72
CA GLN A 213 -18.71 -3.59 0.41
C GLN A 213 -19.22 -2.63 -0.69
N THR A 214 -18.32 -2.17 -1.57
CA THR A 214 -18.68 -1.37 -2.74
C THR A 214 -18.93 -2.31 -3.91
N LYS A 215 -20.12 -2.30 -4.49
CA LYS A 215 -20.42 -3.01 -5.74
C LYS A 215 -19.51 -2.50 -6.86
N ILE A 216 -19.22 -3.33 -7.86
CA ILE A 216 -18.68 -2.82 -9.13
C ILE A 216 -19.85 -2.46 -10.07
N SER A 217 -19.59 -1.58 -11.04
CA SER A 217 -20.55 -1.23 -12.11
C SER A 217 -20.15 -1.75 -13.49
N THR A 218 -19.01 -2.42 -13.60
CA THR A 218 -18.51 -3.02 -14.85
C THR A 218 -18.08 -4.46 -14.62
N GLY A 219 -17.82 -5.20 -15.70
CA GLY A 219 -17.31 -6.58 -15.64
C GLY A 219 -15.82 -6.69 -15.31
N VAL A 220 -15.25 -5.73 -14.58
CA VAL A 220 -13.82 -5.64 -14.28
C VAL A 220 -13.60 -5.36 -12.80
N LEU A 221 -12.92 -6.29 -12.12
CA LEU A 221 -12.39 -6.10 -10.78
C LEU A 221 -11.02 -5.39 -10.82
N TYR A 222 -10.63 -4.82 -9.68
CA TYR A 222 -9.29 -4.26 -9.53
C TYR A 222 -8.21 -5.35 -9.57
N ASN A 223 -6.96 -4.93 -9.79
CA ASN A 223 -5.81 -5.82 -9.80
C ASN A 223 -4.55 -5.10 -9.25
N ALA A 224 -3.44 -5.82 -9.12
CA ALA A 224 -2.16 -5.29 -8.64
C ALA A 224 -1.57 -4.09 -9.42
N ARG A 225 -2.07 -3.80 -10.64
CA ARG A 225 -1.64 -2.70 -11.52
C ARG A 225 -2.66 -1.54 -11.55
N ALA A 226 -3.64 -1.53 -10.65
CA ALA A 226 -4.76 -0.61 -10.57
C ALA A 226 -4.40 0.84 -10.14
N THR A 227 -3.57 1.53 -10.92
CA THR A 227 -3.16 2.92 -10.61
C THR A 227 -4.17 3.98 -11.04
N TRP A 228 -5.17 3.60 -11.85
CA TRP A 228 -6.09 4.53 -12.51
C TRP A 228 -7.02 5.24 -11.51
N ASP A 229 -7.67 4.48 -10.62
CA ASP A 229 -8.53 5.06 -9.59
C ASP A 229 -7.72 5.90 -8.58
N VAL A 230 -6.45 5.54 -8.33
CA VAL A 230 -5.53 6.34 -7.51
C VAL A 230 -5.26 7.70 -8.17
N ARG A 231 -4.99 7.70 -9.48
CA ARG A 231 -4.76 8.92 -10.26
C ARG A 231 -5.98 9.82 -10.28
N GLU A 232 -7.17 9.27 -10.52
CA GLU A 232 -8.42 10.05 -10.48
C GLU A 232 -8.72 10.58 -9.09
N ALA A 233 -8.53 9.77 -8.05
CA ALA A 233 -8.68 10.20 -6.66
C ALA A 233 -7.75 11.37 -6.32
N VAL A 234 -6.45 11.25 -6.63
CA VAL A 234 -5.47 12.33 -6.36
C VAL A 234 -5.79 13.60 -7.16
N LYS A 235 -6.18 13.46 -8.45
CA LYS A 235 -6.62 14.58 -9.29
C LYS A 235 -7.83 15.30 -8.66
N TRP A 236 -8.82 14.54 -8.22
CA TRP A 236 -10.00 15.11 -7.56
C TRP A 236 -9.65 15.78 -6.22
N ILE A 237 -8.82 15.13 -5.39
CA ILE A 237 -8.39 15.67 -4.09
C ILE A 237 -7.65 17.00 -4.30
N ARG A 238 -6.70 17.06 -5.25
CA ARG A 238 -5.97 18.31 -5.53
C ARG A 238 -6.92 19.44 -5.95
N LYS A 239 -7.97 19.13 -6.71
CA LYS A 239 -8.99 20.11 -7.10
C LYS A 239 -9.85 20.57 -5.91
N ALA A 240 -10.27 19.63 -5.05
CA ALA A 240 -11.12 19.92 -3.89
C ALA A 240 -10.36 20.58 -2.72
N PHE A 241 -9.05 20.36 -2.66
CA PHE A 241 -8.16 20.80 -1.58
C PHE A 241 -6.86 21.39 -2.14
N PRO A 242 -6.91 22.57 -2.80
CA PRO A 242 -5.79 23.08 -3.59
C PRO A 242 -4.52 23.33 -2.76
N ASN A 243 -4.66 23.74 -1.50
CA ASN A 243 -3.54 24.14 -0.64
C ASN A 243 -3.01 23.02 0.28
N ARG A 244 -3.70 21.87 0.36
CA ARG A 244 -3.28 20.76 1.21
C ARG A 244 -2.05 20.05 0.62
N PRO A 245 -0.95 19.87 1.37
CA PRO A 245 0.10 18.95 0.96
C PRO A 245 -0.45 17.52 1.05
N LEU A 246 -0.27 16.75 -0.03
CA LEU A 246 -0.81 15.39 -0.13
C LEU A 246 0.30 14.37 0.11
N PHE A 247 0.01 13.33 0.87
CA PHE A 247 0.92 12.24 1.19
C PHE A 247 0.29 10.90 0.81
N GLY A 248 1.10 9.91 0.46
CA GLY A 248 0.61 8.57 0.13
C GLY A 248 1.02 7.54 1.16
N ILE A 249 0.16 6.56 1.44
CA ILE A 249 0.57 5.32 2.10
C ILE A 249 -0.14 4.12 1.47
N GLY A 250 0.61 3.05 1.23
CA GLY A 250 0.07 1.79 0.75
C GLY A 250 0.49 0.63 1.65
N PHE A 251 -0.38 -0.37 1.74
CA PHE A 251 -0.13 -1.59 2.51
C PHE A 251 -0.25 -2.83 1.61
N SER A 252 0.73 -3.73 1.67
CA SER A 252 0.72 -4.98 0.88
C SER A 252 0.48 -4.68 -0.60
N LEU A 253 -0.55 -5.27 -1.22
CA LEU A 253 -0.92 -4.98 -2.62
C LEU A 253 -1.14 -3.48 -2.90
N GLY A 254 -1.69 -2.74 -1.95
CA GLY A 254 -1.85 -1.28 -2.05
C GLY A 254 -0.51 -0.54 -2.08
N ALA A 255 0.53 -1.07 -1.44
CA ALA A 255 1.89 -0.53 -1.54
C ALA A 255 2.48 -0.78 -2.95
N ASN A 256 2.24 -1.96 -3.54
CA ASN A 256 2.65 -2.25 -4.92
C ASN A 256 1.93 -1.32 -5.92
N ILE A 257 0.63 -1.11 -5.75
CA ILE A 257 -0.16 -0.18 -6.58
C ILE A 257 0.36 1.25 -6.41
N LEU A 258 0.60 1.69 -5.17
CA LEU A 258 1.11 3.04 -4.90
C LEU A 258 2.49 3.24 -5.52
N ALA A 259 3.41 2.29 -5.37
CA ALA A 259 4.75 2.38 -5.96
C ALA A 259 4.69 2.50 -7.50
N ASN A 260 3.84 1.70 -8.15
CA ASN A 260 3.58 1.82 -9.58
C ASN A 260 3.00 3.20 -9.95
N TYR A 261 2.03 3.71 -9.20
CA TYR A 261 1.46 5.05 -9.42
C TYR A 261 2.55 6.12 -9.30
N LEU A 262 3.34 6.10 -8.24
CA LEU A 262 4.42 7.06 -8.00
C LEU A 262 5.46 7.03 -9.12
N GLY A 263 5.83 5.85 -9.61
CA GLY A 263 6.74 5.70 -10.72
C GLY A 263 6.15 6.28 -12.01
N GLU A 264 4.88 5.98 -12.31
CA GLU A 264 4.20 6.49 -13.50
C GLU A 264 4.06 8.01 -13.53
N GLU A 265 3.74 8.62 -12.38
CA GLU A 265 3.65 10.07 -12.29
C GLU A 265 5.02 10.74 -12.39
N GLY A 266 6.08 10.10 -11.84
CA GLY A 266 7.43 10.63 -11.83
C GLY A 266 7.48 12.06 -11.28
N ASP A 267 8.03 12.98 -12.06
CA ASP A 267 8.13 14.41 -11.71
C ASP A 267 6.77 15.12 -11.62
N ASN A 268 5.72 14.58 -12.23
CA ASN A 268 4.36 15.15 -12.18
C ASN A 268 3.57 14.75 -10.94
N CYS A 269 4.15 13.90 -10.08
CA CYS A 269 3.47 13.38 -8.90
C CYS A 269 3.01 14.51 -7.97
N GLN A 270 1.72 14.49 -7.63
CA GLN A 270 1.09 15.51 -6.77
C GLN A 270 1.31 15.25 -5.28
N LEU A 271 1.81 14.06 -4.92
CA LEU A 271 2.13 13.68 -3.55
C LEU A 271 3.51 14.22 -3.17
N LYS A 272 3.70 14.62 -1.91
CA LYS A 272 4.92 15.24 -1.39
C LYS A 272 5.86 14.23 -0.74
N ALA A 273 5.33 13.15 -0.18
CA ALA A 273 6.08 11.98 0.20
C ALA A 273 5.15 10.76 0.28
N ALA A 274 5.72 9.56 0.31
CA ALA A 274 4.95 8.33 0.41
C ALA A 274 5.55 7.29 1.37
N VAL A 275 4.71 6.37 1.84
CA VAL A 275 5.10 5.22 2.66
C VAL A 275 4.60 3.92 2.04
N LEU A 276 5.46 2.92 1.96
CA LEU A 276 5.19 1.61 1.36
C LEU A 276 5.42 0.49 2.38
N CYS A 277 4.35 -0.04 2.95
CA CYS A 277 4.40 -1.04 4.02
C CYS A 277 4.17 -2.46 3.47
N ALA A 278 5.09 -3.39 3.75
CA ALA A 278 5.00 -4.80 3.37
C ALA A 278 4.71 -5.03 1.86
N SER A 279 5.30 -4.20 0.98
CA SER A 279 5.03 -4.24 -0.46
C SER A 279 5.56 -5.54 -1.09
N PRO A 280 4.75 -6.29 -1.85
CA PRO A 280 5.22 -7.41 -2.66
C PRO A 280 5.84 -6.89 -3.97
N TRP A 281 7.03 -6.27 -3.86
CA TRP A 281 7.72 -5.56 -4.93
C TRP A 281 7.91 -6.35 -6.24
N ASN A 282 8.17 -7.65 -6.12
CA ASN A 282 8.24 -8.59 -7.24
C ASN A 282 7.19 -9.68 -7.04
N LEU A 283 6.10 -9.59 -7.80
CA LEU A 283 4.95 -10.47 -7.69
C LEU A 283 5.23 -11.86 -8.25
N ASP A 284 6.09 -11.99 -9.26
CA ASP A 284 6.46 -13.28 -9.86
C ASP A 284 7.25 -14.11 -8.84
N VAL A 285 8.26 -13.49 -8.23
CA VAL A 285 9.07 -14.11 -7.15
C VAL A 285 8.22 -14.41 -5.93
N SER A 286 7.37 -13.46 -5.49
CA SER A 286 6.49 -13.67 -4.33
C SER A 286 5.49 -14.81 -4.56
N SER A 287 4.92 -14.90 -5.77
CA SER A 287 4.00 -15.99 -6.14
C SER A 287 4.72 -17.35 -6.18
N ALA A 288 5.92 -17.41 -6.75
CA ALA A 288 6.74 -18.62 -6.75
C ALA A 288 7.12 -19.04 -5.32
N TYR A 289 7.49 -18.09 -4.45
CA TYR A 289 7.81 -18.36 -3.05
C TYR A 289 6.61 -18.95 -2.29
N LEU A 290 5.42 -18.35 -2.44
CA LEU A 290 4.19 -18.88 -1.87
C LEU A 290 3.93 -20.33 -2.33
N GLN A 291 4.19 -20.65 -3.58
CA GLN A 291 4.00 -22.02 -4.10
C GLN A 291 5.08 -23.01 -3.64
N SER A 292 6.27 -22.51 -3.27
CA SER A 292 7.43 -23.35 -2.95
C SER A 292 7.40 -24.00 -1.57
N THR A 293 6.58 -23.49 -0.64
CA THR A 293 6.48 -24.02 0.73
C THR A 293 5.07 -24.51 1.03
N TRP A 294 4.95 -25.51 1.91
CA TRP A 294 3.64 -26.03 2.30
C TRP A 294 2.77 -24.95 2.98
N LEU A 295 3.34 -24.19 3.92
CA LEU A 295 2.64 -23.06 4.55
C LEU A 295 2.29 -21.96 3.53
N GLY A 296 3.24 -21.62 2.65
CA GLY A 296 3.02 -20.72 1.52
C GLY A 296 1.78 -21.09 0.70
N ARG A 297 1.70 -22.35 0.29
CA ARG A 297 0.70 -22.82 -0.67
C ARG A 297 -0.64 -23.14 0.00
N GLU A 298 -0.62 -23.99 1.02
CA GLU A 298 -1.83 -24.54 1.63
C GLU A 298 -2.46 -23.64 2.68
N VAL A 299 -1.71 -22.68 3.22
CA VAL A 299 -2.24 -21.64 4.11
C VAL A 299 -2.38 -20.34 3.33
N TYR A 300 -1.29 -19.64 3.02
CA TYR A 300 -1.40 -18.26 2.52
C TYR A 300 -2.03 -18.16 1.12
N SER A 301 -1.52 -18.89 0.13
CA SER A 301 -2.00 -18.82 -1.26
C SER A 301 -3.45 -19.31 -1.38
N LYS A 302 -3.79 -20.39 -0.67
CA LYS A 302 -5.15 -20.91 -0.59
C LYS A 302 -6.10 -19.94 0.07
N THR A 303 -5.74 -19.38 1.23
CA THR A 303 -6.60 -18.43 1.95
C THR A 303 -6.80 -17.14 1.13
N MET A 304 -5.77 -16.61 0.49
CA MET A 304 -5.91 -15.46 -0.42
C MET A 304 -6.78 -15.80 -1.64
N GLY A 305 -6.61 -16.99 -2.23
CA GLY A 305 -7.47 -17.51 -3.30
C GLY A 305 -8.94 -17.57 -2.90
N THR A 306 -9.24 -18.13 -1.73
CA THR A 306 -10.59 -18.16 -1.16
C THR A 306 -11.17 -16.75 -0.97
N SER A 307 -10.36 -15.80 -0.47
CA SER A 307 -10.80 -14.40 -0.31
C SER A 307 -11.17 -13.76 -1.65
N MET A 308 -10.34 -13.96 -2.67
CA MET A 308 -10.58 -13.43 -4.02
C MET A 308 -11.76 -14.10 -4.72
N LYS A 309 -11.94 -15.42 -4.53
CA LYS A 309 -13.13 -16.14 -5.00
C LYS A 309 -14.41 -15.61 -4.33
N LYS A 310 -14.37 -15.33 -3.03
CA LYS A 310 -15.51 -14.71 -2.31
C LYS A 310 -15.82 -13.33 -2.88
N LEU A 311 -14.79 -12.50 -3.09
CA LEU A 311 -14.94 -11.20 -3.74
C LEU A 311 -15.57 -11.33 -5.13
N PHE A 312 -15.18 -12.32 -5.92
CA PHE A 312 -15.79 -12.64 -7.20
C PHE A 312 -17.26 -13.03 -7.07
N GLU A 313 -17.62 -13.97 -6.18
CA GLU A 313 -19.02 -14.40 -6.01
C GLU A 313 -19.93 -13.24 -5.62
N THR A 314 -19.46 -12.34 -4.76
CA THR A 314 -20.18 -11.12 -4.37
C THR A 314 -20.41 -10.14 -5.55
N HIS A 315 -19.75 -10.34 -6.69
CA HIS A 315 -19.86 -9.51 -7.88
C HIS A 315 -20.10 -10.31 -9.17
N VAL A 316 -20.52 -11.58 -9.06
CA VAL A 316 -20.57 -12.49 -10.21
C VAL A 316 -21.50 -11.97 -11.31
N GLU A 317 -22.60 -11.33 -10.94
CA GLU A 317 -23.55 -10.73 -11.89
C GLU A 317 -22.89 -9.68 -12.77
N GLN A 318 -22.08 -8.79 -12.18
CA GLN A 318 -21.38 -7.75 -12.94
C GLN A 318 -20.18 -8.33 -13.69
N VAL A 319 -19.37 -9.15 -13.05
CA VAL A 319 -18.18 -9.75 -13.67
C VAL A 319 -18.55 -10.62 -14.87
N SER A 320 -19.64 -11.38 -14.79
CA SER A 320 -20.11 -12.26 -15.88
C SER A 320 -20.57 -11.51 -17.14
N THR A 321 -20.78 -10.18 -17.06
CA THR A 321 -21.02 -9.35 -18.26
C THR A 321 -19.80 -9.25 -19.18
N ASN A 322 -18.59 -9.58 -18.70
CA ASN A 322 -17.39 -9.64 -19.52
C ASN A 322 -17.32 -11.01 -20.23
N PRO A 323 -17.47 -11.07 -21.56
CA PRO A 323 -17.60 -12.34 -22.29
C PRO A 323 -16.32 -13.20 -22.30
N ARG A 324 -15.20 -12.66 -21.80
CA ARG A 324 -13.93 -13.39 -21.68
C ARG A 324 -13.83 -14.22 -20.41
N ILE A 325 -14.76 -14.05 -19.47
CA ILE A 325 -14.69 -14.70 -18.16
C ILE A 325 -15.45 -16.02 -18.19
N ASP A 326 -14.73 -17.09 -17.87
CA ASP A 326 -15.33 -18.39 -17.55
C ASP A 326 -15.63 -18.44 -16.05
N VAL A 327 -16.91 -18.27 -15.71
CA VAL A 327 -17.40 -18.25 -14.32
C VAL A 327 -17.09 -19.57 -13.60
N GLU A 328 -17.20 -20.71 -14.28
CA GLU A 328 -16.98 -22.01 -13.67
C GLU A 328 -15.48 -22.26 -13.45
N ALA A 329 -14.62 -21.78 -14.35
CA ALA A 329 -13.18 -21.77 -14.12
C ALA A 329 -12.81 -20.97 -12.86
N VAL A 330 -13.37 -19.76 -12.68
CA VAL A 330 -13.12 -18.94 -11.46
C VAL A 330 -13.67 -19.63 -10.21
N ARG A 331 -14.82 -20.30 -10.30
CA ARG A 331 -15.37 -21.11 -9.20
C ARG A 331 -14.53 -22.34 -8.87
N SER A 332 -13.78 -22.88 -9.80
CA SER A 332 -12.96 -24.07 -9.56
C SER A 332 -11.63 -23.79 -8.85
N ILE A 333 -11.22 -22.51 -8.74
CA ILE A 333 -9.92 -22.16 -8.17
C ILE A 333 -9.81 -22.54 -6.69
N THR A 334 -8.59 -22.86 -6.28
CA THR A 334 -8.18 -23.11 -4.90
C THR A 334 -7.15 -22.09 -4.44
N TYR A 335 -6.21 -21.72 -5.31
CA TYR A 335 -5.07 -20.87 -4.96
C TYR A 335 -5.11 -19.51 -5.65
N LEU A 336 -4.44 -18.51 -5.06
CA LEU A 336 -4.41 -17.14 -5.58
C LEU A 336 -3.95 -17.06 -7.05
N HIS A 337 -2.91 -17.79 -7.42
CA HIS A 337 -2.39 -17.76 -8.78
C HIS A 337 -3.36 -18.35 -9.82
N GLU A 338 -4.23 -19.26 -9.41
CA GLU A 338 -5.30 -19.79 -10.26
C GLU A 338 -6.40 -18.75 -10.44
N PHE A 339 -6.73 -17.96 -9.40
CA PHE A 339 -7.63 -16.82 -9.53
C PHE A 339 -7.09 -15.78 -10.52
N ASP A 340 -5.81 -15.44 -10.41
CA ASP A 340 -5.18 -14.49 -11.34
C ASP A 340 -5.20 -15.02 -12.78
N ARG A 341 -4.97 -16.32 -12.98
CA ARG A 341 -5.08 -16.98 -14.28
C ARG A 341 -6.51 -16.99 -14.82
N ALA A 342 -7.48 -17.38 -13.99
CA ALA A 342 -8.88 -17.58 -14.41
C ALA A 342 -9.66 -16.28 -14.58
N LEU A 343 -9.29 -15.21 -13.86
CA LEU A 343 -9.99 -13.94 -13.88
C LEU A 343 -9.14 -12.79 -14.40
N GLN A 344 -7.98 -12.52 -13.81
CA GLN A 344 -7.19 -11.33 -14.14
C GLN A 344 -6.63 -11.41 -15.56
N CYS A 345 -6.09 -12.56 -15.95
CA CYS A 345 -5.56 -12.76 -17.28
C CYS A 345 -6.59 -12.52 -18.40
N PRO A 346 -7.77 -13.17 -18.41
CA PRO A 346 -8.78 -12.92 -19.44
C PRO A 346 -9.37 -11.51 -19.38
N THR A 347 -9.53 -10.93 -18.18
CA THR A 347 -10.05 -9.56 -18.02
C THR A 347 -9.14 -8.54 -18.69
N TRP A 348 -7.83 -8.69 -18.52
CA TRP A 348 -6.83 -7.70 -18.92
C TRP A 348 -6.06 -8.09 -20.18
N GLY A 349 -6.30 -9.29 -20.74
CA GLY A 349 -5.62 -9.76 -21.94
C GLY A 349 -4.20 -10.26 -21.69
N TYR A 350 -3.85 -10.63 -20.46
CA TYR A 350 -2.55 -11.28 -20.21
C TYR A 350 -2.57 -12.72 -20.71
N PRO A 351 -1.52 -13.18 -21.40
CA PRO A 351 -1.46 -14.55 -21.90
C PRO A 351 -1.21 -15.60 -20.81
N THR A 352 -0.61 -15.21 -19.68
CA THR A 352 -0.32 -16.06 -18.52
C THR A 352 -0.31 -15.22 -17.24
N GLU A 353 -0.50 -15.84 -16.08
CA GLU A 353 -0.36 -15.16 -14.79
C GLU A 353 1.06 -14.63 -14.56
N GLY A 354 2.09 -15.31 -15.08
CA GLY A 354 3.47 -14.82 -15.02
C GLY A 354 3.66 -13.53 -15.84
N ALA A 355 3.03 -13.43 -17.01
CA ALA A 355 3.05 -12.18 -17.79
C ALA A 355 2.36 -11.04 -17.02
N TYR A 356 1.24 -11.34 -16.36
CA TYR A 356 0.56 -10.42 -15.45
C TYR A 356 1.47 -9.98 -14.30
N TYR A 357 2.08 -10.91 -13.55
CA TYR A 357 2.95 -10.59 -12.42
C TYR A 357 4.15 -9.74 -12.80
N ARG A 358 4.78 -10.03 -13.95
CA ARG A 358 5.90 -9.22 -14.46
C ARG A 358 5.48 -7.84 -14.95
N ASP A 359 4.23 -7.59 -15.31
CA ASP A 359 3.73 -6.25 -15.63
C ASP A 359 3.27 -5.50 -14.37
N ALA A 360 2.71 -6.25 -13.42
CA ALA A 360 2.14 -5.76 -12.17
C ALA A 360 3.17 -5.40 -11.09
N SER A 361 4.37 -5.99 -11.15
CA SER A 361 5.43 -5.76 -10.16
C SER A 361 5.90 -4.32 -10.15
N SER A 362 6.21 -3.78 -8.96
CA SER A 362 6.62 -2.39 -8.78
C SER A 362 8.14 -2.17 -8.65
N THR A 363 8.95 -3.22 -8.81
CA THR A 363 10.42 -3.15 -8.70
C THR A 363 11.01 -2.14 -9.69
N ASP A 364 10.66 -2.25 -10.97
CA ASP A 364 11.17 -1.33 -12.00
C ASP A 364 10.60 0.08 -11.78
N ALA A 365 9.28 0.21 -11.56
CA ALA A 365 8.62 1.49 -11.37
C ALA A 365 9.23 2.34 -10.23
N MET A 366 9.78 1.70 -9.20
CA MET A 366 10.50 2.36 -8.11
C MET A 366 11.63 3.28 -8.59
N LEU A 367 12.34 2.89 -9.64
CA LEU A 367 13.45 3.64 -10.22
C LEU A 367 13.00 4.95 -10.88
N SER A 368 11.70 5.07 -11.17
CA SER A 368 11.07 6.28 -11.74
C SER A 368 10.39 7.17 -10.71
N ILE A 369 10.35 6.79 -9.43
CA ILE A 369 9.79 7.65 -8.38
C ILE A 369 10.66 8.90 -8.21
N ARG A 370 10.04 10.08 -8.11
CA ARG A 370 10.71 11.40 -7.98
C ARG A 370 10.30 12.18 -6.75
N ILE A 371 9.66 11.52 -5.79
CA ILE A 371 9.31 12.10 -4.49
C ILE A 371 9.92 11.25 -3.36
N PRO A 372 10.22 11.84 -2.19
CA PRO A 372 10.68 11.09 -1.03
C PRO A 372 9.73 9.93 -0.66
N PHE A 373 10.26 8.73 -0.47
CA PHE A 373 9.47 7.61 0.03
C PHE A 373 10.23 6.73 1.03
N LEU A 374 9.48 6.24 2.01
CA LEU A 374 9.92 5.27 3.00
C LEU A 374 9.26 3.91 2.71
N SER A 375 10.05 2.85 2.61
CA SER A 375 9.53 1.48 2.59
C SER A 375 9.84 0.78 3.90
N VAL A 376 8.84 0.08 4.47
CA VAL A 376 9.02 -0.72 5.70
C VAL A 376 8.73 -2.18 5.39
N GLN A 377 9.72 -3.05 5.61
CA GLN A 377 9.69 -4.47 5.23
C GLN A 377 10.17 -5.39 6.37
N ALA A 378 9.61 -6.58 6.45
CA ALA A 378 10.08 -7.63 7.36
C ALA A 378 10.83 -8.68 6.54
N GLU A 379 12.05 -9.03 6.93
CA GLU A 379 12.86 -10.03 6.23
C GLU A 379 12.30 -11.46 6.38
N ASP A 380 11.42 -11.69 7.36
CA ASP A 380 10.74 -12.96 7.58
C ASP A 380 9.26 -12.95 7.17
N ASP A 381 8.85 -11.98 6.36
CA ASP A 381 7.51 -11.90 5.80
C ASP A 381 7.21 -13.16 4.93
N PRO A 382 6.17 -13.95 5.27
CA PRO A 382 5.86 -15.18 4.55
C PRO A 382 5.11 -14.96 3.23
N ILE A 383 4.76 -13.71 2.90
CA ILE A 383 4.01 -13.32 1.70
C ILE A 383 4.90 -12.45 0.80
N ALA A 384 5.36 -11.30 1.31
CA ALA A 384 6.28 -10.40 0.62
C ALA A 384 7.72 -10.81 0.94
N CYS A 385 8.13 -11.97 0.44
CA CYS A 385 9.38 -12.62 0.81
C CYS A 385 10.62 -11.75 0.57
N ARG A 386 11.66 -11.97 1.37
CA ARG A 386 12.95 -11.25 1.30
C ARG A 386 13.57 -11.28 -0.10
N ASP A 387 13.46 -12.39 -0.80
CA ASP A 387 14.07 -12.57 -2.13
C ASP A 387 13.35 -11.75 -3.23
N ALA A 388 12.14 -11.27 -2.95
CA ALA A 388 11.41 -10.34 -3.82
C ALA A 388 11.70 -8.86 -3.50
N LEU A 389 12.52 -8.55 -2.48
CA LEU A 389 12.81 -7.17 -2.09
C LEU A 389 13.88 -6.54 -3.00
N PRO A 390 13.68 -5.29 -3.44
CA PRO A 390 14.52 -4.64 -4.44
C PRO A 390 15.75 -3.98 -3.79
N PHE A 391 16.56 -4.79 -3.09
CA PHE A 391 17.70 -4.29 -2.32
C PHE A 391 18.70 -3.53 -3.20
N GLN A 392 18.94 -4.01 -4.43
CA GLN A 392 19.90 -3.39 -5.32
C GLN A 392 19.34 -2.10 -5.91
N GLU A 393 18.11 -2.14 -6.41
CA GLU A 393 17.42 -0.99 -7.01
C GLU A 393 17.23 0.14 -5.98
N MET A 394 16.99 -0.19 -4.70
CA MET A 394 16.90 0.78 -3.60
C MET A 394 18.22 1.53 -3.38
N THR A 395 19.36 0.93 -3.71
CA THR A 395 20.66 1.62 -3.64
C THR A 395 20.94 2.53 -4.83
N GLN A 396 20.08 2.53 -5.85
CA GLN A 396 20.24 3.35 -7.06
C GLN A 396 19.39 4.63 -7.03
N THR A 397 18.29 4.65 -6.26
CA THR A 397 17.40 5.82 -6.18
C THR A 397 17.77 6.73 -4.99
N PRO A 398 17.94 8.05 -5.19
CA PRO A 398 18.13 9.00 -4.09
C PRO A 398 16.82 9.29 -3.33
N TYR A 399 15.67 8.95 -3.94
CA TYR A 399 14.33 9.27 -3.43
C TYR A 399 13.77 8.24 -2.45
N GLY A 400 14.45 7.09 -2.26
CA GLY A 400 13.94 5.96 -1.49
C GLY A 400 14.83 5.57 -0.33
N VAL A 401 14.20 5.21 0.79
CA VAL A 401 14.85 4.51 1.91
C VAL A 401 14.00 3.30 2.27
N MET A 402 14.57 2.10 2.22
CA MET A 402 13.94 0.89 2.73
C MET A 402 14.50 0.54 4.10
N VAL A 403 13.61 0.50 5.09
CA VAL A 403 13.86 0.00 6.43
C VAL A 403 13.42 -1.45 6.48
N THR A 404 14.35 -2.36 6.71
CA THR A 404 14.03 -3.76 7.03
C THR A 404 14.14 -4.03 8.51
N THR A 405 13.34 -4.99 8.96
CA THR A 405 13.48 -5.63 10.27
C THR A 405 13.72 -7.12 10.06
N SER A 406 14.57 -7.75 10.87
CA SER A 406 14.82 -9.20 10.75
C SER A 406 13.59 -10.06 11.06
N TRP A 407 12.60 -9.48 11.76
CA TRP A 407 11.36 -10.13 12.13
C TRP A 407 10.24 -9.09 12.15
N GLY A 408 9.07 -9.47 11.67
CA GLY A 408 7.84 -8.69 11.72
C GLY A 408 6.64 -9.37 11.09
N GLY A 409 6.85 -10.34 10.20
CA GLY A 409 5.77 -10.96 9.41
C GLY A 409 5.04 -9.97 8.49
N HIS A 410 4.04 -10.47 7.76
CA HIS A 410 3.27 -9.65 6.84
C HIS A 410 2.32 -8.73 7.60
N LEU A 411 2.59 -7.42 7.56
CA LEU A 411 1.81 -6.39 8.26
C LEU A 411 1.62 -6.69 9.75
N GLY A 412 2.55 -7.42 10.39
CA GLY A 412 2.44 -7.86 11.78
C GLY A 412 3.04 -6.87 12.78
N TRP A 413 4.35 -6.99 12.99
CA TRP A 413 5.16 -6.18 13.91
C TRP A 413 4.55 -5.97 15.28
N PHE A 414 3.82 -6.95 15.80
CA PHE A 414 3.16 -6.79 17.08
C PHE A 414 4.18 -6.70 18.20
N GLU A 415 4.05 -5.65 19.00
CA GLU A 415 4.74 -5.44 20.27
C GLU A 415 3.94 -6.07 21.41
N PHE A 416 4.57 -6.19 22.58
CA PHE A 416 3.81 -6.51 23.80
C PHE A 416 2.74 -5.44 24.07
N GLY A 417 1.55 -5.83 24.51
CA GLY A 417 0.38 -4.94 24.60
C GLY A 417 -0.39 -4.78 23.29
N GLY A 418 0.12 -5.32 22.18
CA GLY A 418 -0.62 -5.47 20.93
C GLY A 418 -0.59 -4.26 19.99
N ASN A 419 0.21 -3.24 20.30
CA ASN A 419 0.60 -2.20 19.34
C ASN A 419 1.46 -2.81 18.22
N ARG A 420 1.70 -2.04 17.16
CA ARG A 420 2.50 -2.48 16.02
C ARG A 420 3.72 -1.56 15.86
N TRP A 421 4.92 -2.13 15.88
CA TRP A 421 6.17 -1.38 15.84
C TRP A 421 6.24 -0.46 14.61
N PHE A 422 5.84 -0.94 13.42
CA PHE A 422 5.93 -0.17 12.18
C PHE A 422 5.10 1.12 12.19
N VAL A 423 4.10 1.25 13.07
CA VAL A 423 3.30 2.49 13.17
C VAL A 423 4.19 3.68 13.50
N LYS A 424 5.17 3.50 14.41
CA LYS A 424 6.05 4.58 14.88
C LYS A 424 6.94 5.15 13.75
N PRO A 425 7.76 4.37 13.02
CA PRO A 425 8.56 4.92 11.92
C PRO A 425 7.69 5.56 10.83
N VAL A 426 6.52 4.99 10.55
CA VAL A 426 5.59 5.52 9.55
C VAL A 426 5.02 6.88 9.94
N THR A 427 4.44 6.99 11.14
CA THR A 427 3.80 8.23 11.58
C THR A 427 4.83 9.32 11.87
N ASN A 428 5.99 8.95 12.41
CA ASN A 428 7.11 9.87 12.60
C ASN A 428 7.61 10.42 11.26
N PHE A 429 7.82 9.57 10.26
CA PHE A 429 8.26 10.01 8.93
C PHE A 429 7.25 10.97 8.29
N LEU A 430 5.96 10.61 8.31
CA LEU A 430 4.90 11.46 7.78
C LEU A 430 4.86 12.82 8.49
N ASN A 431 4.89 12.83 9.83
CA ASN A 431 4.90 14.06 10.62
C ASN A 431 6.14 14.92 10.34
N LYS A 432 7.32 14.32 10.23
CA LYS A 432 8.56 15.03 9.88
C LYS A 432 8.47 15.67 8.50
N MET A 433 8.04 14.90 7.49
CA MET A 433 7.87 15.42 6.13
C MET A 433 6.82 16.53 6.06
N ALA A 434 5.75 16.45 6.84
CA ALA A 434 4.69 17.46 6.83
C ALA A 434 5.01 18.73 7.64
N ARG A 435 5.79 18.62 8.73
CA ARG A 435 5.98 19.71 9.70
C ARG A 435 7.40 20.28 9.72
N GLU A 436 8.41 19.46 9.44
CA GLU A 436 9.82 19.86 9.53
C GLU A 436 10.42 20.15 8.15
N ILE A 437 9.86 19.60 7.06
CA ILE A 437 10.36 19.78 5.69
C ILE A 437 9.47 20.74 4.90
N ASP A 438 10.09 21.70 4.20
CA ASP A 438 9.39 22.61 3.29
C ASP A 438 9.06 21.88 1.98
N THR A 439 7.86 21.32 1.91
CA THR A 439 7.38 20.54 0.75
C THR A 439 7.04 21.39 -0.49
N GLN A 440 7.16 22.72 -0.41
CA GLN A 440 7.04 23.62 -1.57
C GLN A 440 8.37 23.80 -2.29
N VAL A 441 9.49 23.56 -1.60
CA VAL A 441 10.83 23.55 -2.20
C VAL A 441 11.15 22.13 -2.67
N PRO A 442 11.33 21.88 -3.98
CA PRO A 442 11.73 20.55 -4.45
C PRO A 442 13.03 20.09 -3.80
N GLY A 443 13.12 18.79 -3.50
CA GLY A 443 14.36 18.19 -3.02
C GLY A 443 15.44 18.25 -4.11
N VAL A 444 16.70 18.39 -3.70
CA VAL A 444 17.85 18.48 -4.59
C VAL A 444 18.62 17.17 -4.55
N VAL A 445 18.74 16.51 -5.71
CA VAL A 445 19.58 15.32 -5.87
C VAL A 445 21.03 15.77 -6.07
N GLU A 446 21.98 15.22 -5.31
CA GLU A 446 23.40 15.60 -5.38
C GLU A 446 24.02 15.35 -6.76
N HIS A 447 23.66 14.22 -7.37
CA HIS A 447 24.16 13.76 -8.66
C HIS A 447 23.00 13.40 -9.60
N PRO A 448 22.28 14.39 -10.17
CA PRO A 448 21.13 14.13 -11.04
C PRO A 448 21.49 13.32 -12.29
N GLU A 449 22.74 13.41 -12.77
CA GLU A 449 23.28 12.63 -13.89
C GLU A 449 23.39 11.12 -13.60
N LYS A 450 23.32 10.73 -12.32
CA LYS A 450 23.34 9.33 -11.88
C LYS A 450 21.93 8.78 -11.63
N LEU A 451 20.88 9.52 -11.97
CA LEU A 451 19.51 9.03 -11.80
C LEU A 451 19.26 7.80 -12.70
N PRO A 452 18.64 6.74 -12.16
CA PRO A 452 18.30 5.56 -12.94
C PRO A 452 17.48 5.90 -14.19
N GLY A 453 17.76 5.23 -15.31
CA GLY A 453 17.12 5.47 -16.60
C GLY A 453 17.85 6.47 -17.49
N GLN A 454 18.83 7.22 -16.98
CA GLN A 454 19.73 8.05 -17.80
C GLN A 454 21.08 7.38 -17.99
N ILE A 455 21.53 7.22 -19.23
CA ILE A 455 22.89 6.79 -19.51
C ILE A 455 23.80 7.99 -19.31
N ALA A 456 24.65 7.92 -18.28
CA ALA A 456 25.70 8.91 -18.06
C ALA A 456 26.57 9.01 -19.31
N SER A 457 26.53 10.14 -20.00
CA SER A 457 27.45 10.40 -21.11
C SER A 457 28.80 10.79 -20.52
N HIS A 458 29.89 10.18 -21.02
CA HIS A 458 31.25 10.59 -20.65
C HIS A 458 31.61 11.94 -21.29
N ALA A 459 30.99 13.03 -20.83
CA ALA A 459 31.32 14.37 -21.28
C ALA A 459 32.62 14.84 -20.62
N GLY A 460 33.74 14.69 -21.31
CA GLY A 460 34.99 15.36 -21.01
C GLY A 460 35.49 16.06 -22.27
N LEU A 461 35.96 17.30 -22.16
CA LEU A 461 36.49 18.08 -23.31
C LEU A 461 37.66 17.36 -24.02
N ASP A 462 38.35 16.45 -23.31
CA ASP A 462 39.49 15.66 -23.80
C ASP A 462 39.17 14.17 -23.99
N LYS A 463 37.90 13.77 -23.97
CA LYS A 463 37.49 12.36 -24.17
C LYS A 463 36.92 12.16 -25.56
N ASP A 464 37.23 11.01 -26.16
CA ASP A 464 36.66 10.60 -27.44
C ASP A 464 35.12 10.66 -27.39
N PRO A 465 34.45 11.04 -28.50
CA PRO A 465 33.00 11.03 -28.56
C PRO A 465 32.48 9.63 -28.22
N ASP A 466 31.57 9.56 -27.25
CA ASP A 466 30.94 8.32 -26.81
C ASP A 466 29.99 7.80 -27.91
N MET A 467 30.53 6.92 -28.76
CA MET A 467 29.83 6.29 -29.89
C MET A 467 29.09 5.01 -29.48
N ALA A 468 29.06 4.64 -28.19
CA ALA A 468 28.35 3.45 -27.75
C ALA A 468 26.83 3.62 -27.94
N PRO A 469 26.09 2.53 -28.26
CA PRO A 469 24.63 2.57 -28.26
C PRO A 469 24.10 3.03 -26.90
N LYS A 470 23.10 3.93 -26.92
CA LYS A 470 22.48 4.48 -25.70
C LYS A 470 21.04 3.96 -25.55
N PRO A 471 20.82 2.69 -25.14
CA PRO A 471 19.47 2.18 -24.90
C PRO A 471 18.79 2.93 -23.77
N GLU A 472 17.55 3.37 -23.98
CA GLU A 472 16.76 4.05 -22.94
C GLU A 472 16.00 3.00 -22.12
N PHE A 473 16.36 2.84 -20.85
CA PHE A 473 15.61 2.00 -19.91
C PHE A 473 14.40 2.78 -19.40
N ASN A 474 13.19 2.36 -19.79
CA ASN A 474 11.95 2.93 -19.29
C ASN A 474 11.35 2.02 -18.19
N PRO A 475 11.50 2.38 -16.91
CA PRO A 475 11.05 1.56 -15.77
C PRO A 475 9.52 1.44 -15.63
N VAL A 476 8.75 2.29 -16.33
CA VAL A 476 7.29 2.39 -16.17
C VAL A 476 6.53 2.01 -17.44
N ARG A 477 7.24 1.50 -18.46
CA ARG A 477 6.62 1.05 -19.69
C ARG A 477 5.67 -0.11 -19.38
N ARG A 478 4.37 0.15 -19.53
CA ARG A 478 3.34 -0.88 -19.48
C ARG A 478 3.51 -1.85 -20.66
N LYS A 479 3.43 -3.14 -20.40
CA LYS A 479 3.45 -4.19 -21.44
C LYS A 479 2.12 -4.27 -22.17
N LEU A 480 1.04 -3.89 -21.49
CA LEU A 480 -0.25 -3.61 -22.10
C LEU A 480 -0.37 -2.10 -22.32
N ASP A 481 -0.29 -1.67 -23.58
CA ASP A 481 -0.61 -0.29 -23.96
C ASP A 481 -2.12 -0.08 -23.82
N MET A 482 -2.52 0.47 -22.68
CA MET A 482 -3.83 1.10 -22.57
C MET A 482 -3.60 2.59 -22.85
N LYS A 483 -3.99 3.06 -24.03
CA LYS A 483 -3.90 4.47 -24.42
C LYS A 483 -4.82 5.33 -23.54
N LEU A 484 -4.35 5.70 -22.35
CA LEU A 484 -5.01 6.69 -21.50
C LEU A 484 -4.92 8.02 -22.24
N PRO A 485 -6.04 8.71 -22.53
CA PRO A 485 -5.96 10.08 -23.01
C PRO A 485 -5.14 10.89 -22.01
N GLN A 486 -4.13 11.60 -22.51
CA GLN A 486 -3.31 12.51 -21.71
C GLN A 486 -4.14 13.67 -21.17
#